data_AF-A0A351F1D3-F1
#
_entry.id   AF-A0A351F1D3-F1
#
_cell.length_a   1.000
_cell.length_b   1.000
_cell.length_c   1.000
_cell.angle_alpha   90.00
_cell.angle_beta   90.00
_cell.angle_gamma   90.00
#
_symmetry.space_group_name_H-M   'P 1'
#
loop_
_entity.id
_entity.type
_entity.pdbx_description
1 polymer ?
#
loop_
_entity_poly.entity_id
_entity_poly.type
_entity_poly.pdbx_seq_one_letter_code
_entity_poly.pdbx_strand_id
1 'polypeptide(L)'
;MSEKKNLLTVEGMTKKALLPILGLPSIKVLNRKLKPYEKLIGKKHGWYYDCKQVELIISLLGVKKVIDSDEVDSTEKQNSAIQKRIAAFEKDHK
;
A
#
# COMPACT_ATOMS: atom_id res chain seq x y z
N MET A 1 27.40 3.60 14.25
CA MET A 1 27.38 3.73 12.77
C MET A 1 25.94 3.92 12.36
N SER A 2 25.60 5.12 11.86
CA SER A 2 24.22 5.54 11.60
C SER A 2 23.53 4.66 10.56
N GLU A 3 22.45 3.97 10.97
CA GLU A 3 21.54 3.29 10.06
C GLU A 3 20.84 4.34 9.19
N LYS A 4 21.25 4.42 7.92
CA LYS A 4 20.46 5.10 6.89
C LYS A 4 19.17 4.31 6.71
N LYS A 5 18.12 4.70 7.43
CA LYS A 5 16.76 4.26 7.13
C LYS A 5 16.50 4.66 5.68
N ASN A 6 16.45 3.69 4.77
CA ASN A 6 15.83 3.87 3.46
C ASN A 6 14.33 4.09 3.73
N LEU A 7 13.98 5.30 4.18
CA LEU A 7 12.62 5.80 4.03
C LEU A 7 12.38 5.72 2.52
N LEU A 8 11.60 4.74 2.08
CA LEU A 8 10.80 4.93 0.89
C LEU A 8 9.95 6.16 1.23
N THR A 9 10.40 7.34 0.82
CA THR A 9 9.61 8.56 0.88
C THR A 9 8.42 8.27 -0.02
N VAL A 10 7.32 7.80 0.57
CA VAL A 10 6.11 7.57 -0.18
C VAL A 10 5.55 8.95 -0.46
N GLU A 11 5.88 9.49 -1.62
CA GLU A 11 5.33 10.76 -2.07
C GLU A 11 3.87 10.58 -2.51
N GLY A 12 3.12 11.68 -2.53
CA GLY A 12 1.77 11.65 -3.08
C GLY A 12 1.80 11.30 -4.57
N MET A 13 1.01 10.31 -4.99
CA MET A 13 1.03 9.78 -6.35
C MET A 13 -0.31 9.90 -7.05
N THR A 14 -0.28 10.11 -8.36
CA THR A 14 -1.47 9.98 -9.20
C THR A 14 -1.81 8.51 -9.45
N LYS A 15 -3.05 8.25 -9.84
CA LYS A 15 -3.48 6.93 -10.32
C LYS A 15 -2.58 6.37 -11.43
N LYS A 16 -2.08 7.22 -12.32
CA LYS A 16 -1.18 6.82 -13.43
C LYS A 16 0.16 6.32 -12.91
N ALA A 17 0.75 7.02 -11.94
CA ALA A 17 2.02 6.64 -11.34
C ALA A 17 1.93 5.32 -10.53
N LEU A 18 0.77 5.03 -9.94
CA LEU A 18 0.53 3.79 -9.20
C LEU A 18 0.42 2.55 -10.09
N LEU A 19 0.04 2.67 -11.37
CA LEU A 19 -0.15 1.53 -12.26
C LEU A 19 1.10 0.64 -12.40
N PRO A 20 2.29 1.17 -12.75
CA PRO A 20 3.49 0.34 -12.88
C PRO A 20 3.90 -0.30 -11.54
N ILE A 21 3.76 0.43 -10.42
CA ILE A 21 4.11 -0.07 -9.07
C ILE A 21 3.24 -1.27 -8.69
N LEU A 22 1.94 -1.18 -8.98
CA LEU A 22 0.97 -2.22 -8.66
C LEU A 22 0.87 -3.31 -9.74
N GLY A 23 1.63 -3.19 -10.84
CA GLY A 23 1.55 -4.09 -11.98
C GLY A 23 0.16 -4.12 -12.63
N LEU A 24 -0.57 -3.00 -12.63
CA LEU A 24 -1.93 -2.90 -13.15
C LEU A 24 -1.96 -2.31 -14.57
N PRO A 25 -2.74 -2.89 -15.50
CA PRO A 25 -2.71 -2.49 -16.91
C PRO A 25 -3.47 -1.18 -17.20
N SER A 26 -4.36 -0.71 -16.30
CA SER A 26 -5.12 0.52 -16.52
C SER A 26 -5.71 1.13 -15.25
N ILE A 27 -6.05 2.42 -15.31
CA ILE A 27 -6.75 3.15 -14.25
C ILE A 27 -8.13 2.54 -13.97
N LYS A 28 -8.82 2.00 -14.98
CA LYS A 28 -10.12 1.35 -14.81
C LYS A 28 -10.00 0.13 -13.89
N VAL A 29 -8.96 -0.68 -14.08
CA VAL A 29 -8.67 -1.85 -13.22
C VAL A 29 -8.31 -1.40 -11.81
N LEU A 30 -7.49 -0.36 -11.66
CA LEU A 30 -7.18 0.23 -10.36
C LEU A 30 -8.45 0.67 -9.64
N ASN A 31 -9.32 1.46 -10.27
CA ASN A 31 -10.58 1.90 -9.66
C ASN A 31 -11.47 0.74 -9.24
N ARG A 32 -11.57 -0.31 -10.07
CA ARG A 32 -12.36 -1.51 -9.73
C ARG A 32 -11.80 -2.21 -8.49
N LYS A 33 -10.47 -2.33 -8.39
CA LYS A 33 -9.78 -2.93 -7.24
C LYS A 33 -9.87 -2.05 -5.98
N LEU A 34 -9.90 -0.73 -6.11
CA LEU A 34 -10.02 0.19 -4.98
C LEU A 34 -11.47 0.36 -4.48
N LYS A 35 -12.48 0.08 -5.31
CA LYS A 35 -13.90 0.26 -4.97
C LYS A 35 -14.32 -0.35 -3.62
N PRO A 36 -13.89 -1.57 -3.24
CA PRO A 36 -14.23 -2.15 -1.94
C PRO A 36 -13.61 -1.39 -0.75
N TYR A 37 -12.48 -0.70 -0.97
CA TYR A 37 -11.68 -0.05 0.06
C TYR A 37 -11.78 1.48 0.03
N GLU A 38 -12.66 2.05 -0.81
CA GLU A 38 -12.75 3.49 -1.03
C GLU A 38 -13.04 4.26 0.26
N LYS A 39 -13.87 3.69 1.15
CA LYS A 39 -14.14 4.27 2.48
C LYS A 39 -12.92 4.27 3.40
N LEU A 40 -12.05 3.26 3.28
CA LEU A 40 -10.85 3.12 4.10
C LEU A 40 -9.72 4.05 3.62
N ILE A 41 -9.56 4.17 2.31
CA ILE A 41 -8.56 5.04 1.68
C ILE A 41 -8.95 6.51 1.82
N GLY A 42 -10.25 6.80 1.79
CA GLY A 42 -10.77 8.16 1.85
C GLY A 42 -10.68 8.89 0.51
N LYS A 43 -10.95 10.21 0.56
CA LYS A 43 -11.02 11.04 -0.64
C LYS A 43 -9.63 11.50 -1.08
N LYS A 44 -9.40 11.47 -2.39
CA LYS A 44 -8.20 12.01 -3.04
C LYS A 44 -8.15 13.55 -2.97
N HIS A 45 -6.95 14.12 -2.96
CA HIS A 45 -6.73 15.56 -3.13
C HIS A 45 -6.54 15.89 -4.62
N GLY A 46 -7.61 16.34 -5.27
CA GLY A 46 -7.62 16.60 -6.72
C GLY A 46 -7.36 15.33 -7.54
N TRP A 47 -6.17 15.24 -8.14
CA TRP A 47 -5.74 14.11 -8.97
C TRP A 47 -4.80 13.13 -8.26
N TYR A 48 -4.40 13.44 -7.02
CA TYR A 48 -3.35 12.73 -6.29
C TYR A 48 -3.93 12.06 -5.04
N TYR A 49 -3.34 10.93 -4.68
CA TYR A 49 -3.44 10.34 -3.35
C TYR A 49 -2.31 10.88 -2.50
N ASP A 50 -2.57 11.15 -1.22
CA ASP A 50 -1.52 11.53 -0.27
C ASP A 50 -0.59 10.33 0.05
N CYS A 51 0.51 10.60 0.73
CA CYS A 51 1.50 9.59 1.09
C CYS A 51 0.90 8.38 1.85
N LYS A 52 0.01 8.64 2.81
CA LYS A 52 -0.63 7.60 3.65
C LYS A 52 -1.60 6.77 2.83
N GLN A 53 -2.33 7.41 1.92
CA GLN A 53 -3.23 6.75 0.99
C GLN A 53 -2.48 5.85 0.02
N VAL A 54 -1.32 6.32 -0.48
CA VAL A 54 -0.46 5.52 -1.37
C VAL A 54 0.07 4.29 -0.63
N GLU A 55 0.61 4.45 0.59
CA GLU A 55 1.04 3.33 1.43
C GLU A 55 -0.08 2.30 1.61
N LEU A 56 -1.27 2.77 1.98
CA LEU A 56 -2.43 1.90 2.20
C LEU A 56 -2.86 1.18 0.91
N ILE A 57 -2.90 1.88 -0.23
CA ILE A 57 -3.23 1.28 -1.52
C ILE A 57 -2.25 0.17 -1.87
N ILE A 58 -0.96 0.41 -1.65
CA ILE A 58 0.11 -0.56 -1.89
C ILE A 58 -0.06 -1.78 -0.98
N SER A 59 -0.32 -1.58 0.31
CA SER A 59 -0.55 -2.67 1.27
C SER A 59 -1.80 -3.50 0.93
N LEU A 60 -2.87 -2.87 0.44
CA LEU A 60 -4.13 -3.55 0.11
C LEU A 60 -4.06 -4.37 -1.18
N LEU A 61 -3.41 -3.83 -2.21
CA LEU A 61 -3.38 -4.46 -3.54
C LEU A 61 -2.15 -5.34 -3.77
N GLY A 62 -1.13 -5.18 -2.92
CA GLY A 62 0.18 -5.80 -3.07
C GLY A 62 1.01 -5.09 -4.14
N VAL A 63 2.30 -4.90 -3.88
CA VAL A 63 3.24 -4.57 -4.94
C VAL A 63 3.49 -5.87 -5.71
N LYS A 64 3.14 -5.91 -7.01
CA LYS A 64 3.72 -6.94 -7.89
C LYS A 64 5.13 -6.47 -8.23
N LYS A 65 5.98 -6.43 -7.22
CA LYS A 65 7.36 -6.01 -7.36
C LYS A 65 8.06 -7.18 -8.05
N VAL A 66 8.56 -6.95 -9.26
CA VAL A 66 9.72 -7.72 -9.75
C VAL A 66 10.84 -7.31 -8.79
N ILE A 67 10.97 -8.05 -7.68
CA ILE A 67 12.10 -7.91 -6.76
C ILE A 67 13.12 -8.91 -7.28
N ASP A 68 14.25 -8.42 -7.80
CA ASP A 68 15.47 -9.24 -7.83
C ASP A 68 15.74 -9.70 -6.39
N SER A 69 15.83 -11.01 -6.21
CA SER A 69 15.63 -11.78 -4.98
C SER A 69 16.59 -11.51 -3.80
N ASP A 70 17.28 -10.38 -3.71
CA ASP A 70 18.38 -10.17 -2.77
C ASP A 70 18.02 -9.44 -1.46
N GLU A 71 16.76 -9.07 -1.21
CA GLU A 71 16.36 -8.42 0.06
C GLU A 71 15.09 -9.03 0.68
N VAL A 72 15.19 -10.22 1.31
CA VAL A 72 14.02 -10.93 1.88
C VAL A 72 13.97 -10.92 3.43
N ASP A 73 15.04 -10.48 4.11
CA ASP A 73 15.19 -10.78 5.54
C ASP A 73 14.46 -9.84 6.53
N SER A 74 13.87 -8.73 6.06
CA SER A 74 13.26 -7.71 6.96
C SER A 74 11.72 -7.70 7.01
N THR A 75 11.05 -8.50 6.17
CA THR A 75 9.60 -8.46 5.94
C THR A 75 8.77 -9.15 7.02
N GLU A 76 9.35 -10.08 7.79
CA GLU A 76 8.60 -10.90 8.75
C GLU A 76 8.15 -10.12 10.00
N LYS A 77 8.95 -9.17 10.50
CA LYS A 77 8.60 -8.44 11.73
C LYS A 77 7.44 -7.46 11.54
N GLN A 78 7.35 -6.79 10.39
CA GLN A 78 6.30 -5.81 10.11
C GLN A 78 4.91 -6.48 9.92
N ASN A 79 4.89 -7.69 9.36
CA ASN A 79 3.65 -8.45 9.17
C ASN A 79 2.96 -8.82 10.50
N SER A 80 3.71 -9.01 11.59
CA SER A 80 3.14 -9.36 12.90
C SER A 80 2.28 -8.26 13.54
N ALA A 81 2.64 -6.99 13.31
CA ALA A 81 1.90 -5.85 13.87
C ALA A 81 0.61 -5.57 13.09
N ILE A 82 0.64 -5.80 11.78
CA ILE A 82 -0.52 -5.64 10.90
C ILE A 82 -1.56 -6.74 11.19
N GLN A 83 -1.11 -8.00 11.34
CA GLN A 83 -1.99 -9.11 11.70
C GLN A 83 -2.68 -8.91 13.06
N LYS A 84 -1.99 -8.35 14.07
CA LYS A 84 -2.59 -8.03 15.37
C LYS A 84 -3.68 -6.96 15.27
N ARG A 85 -3.52 -5.97 14.38
CA ARG A 85 -4.53 -4.93 14.16
C ARG A 85 -5.76 -5.47 13.42
N ILE A 86 -5.57 -6.36 12.45
CA ILE A 86 -6.67 -7.01 11.73
C ILE A 86 -7.50 -7.89 12.68
N ALA A 87 -6.84 -8.71 13.50
CA ALA A 87 -7.51 -9.57 14.46
C ALA A 87 -8.28 -8.80 15.55
N ALA A 88 -7.81 -7.60 15.93
CA ALA A 88 -8.53 -6.74 16.87
C ALA A 88 -9.82 -6.17 16.24
N PHE A 89 -9.77 -5.76 14.96
CA PHE A 89 -10.93 -5.23 14.24
C PHE A 89 -12.04 -6.27 14.05
N GLU A 90 -11.69 -7.53 13.78
CA GLU A 90 -12.67 -8.61 13.62
C GLU A 90 -13.39 -9.00 14.92
N LYS A 91 -12.79 -8.70 16.09
CA LYS A 91 -13.37 -8.98 17.41
C LYS A 91 -14.41 -7.95 17.87
N ASP A 92 -14.27 -6.69 17.46
CA ASP A 92 -15.22 -5.61 17.82
C ASP A 92 -16.49 -5.61 16.94
N HIS A 93 -16.49 -6.37 15.85
CA HIS A 93 -17.60 -6.43 14.87
C HIS A 93 -18.37 -7.77 14.87
N LYS A 94 -18.28 -8.55 15.96
CA LYS A 94 -19.02 -9.79 16.17
C LYS A 94 -19.98 -9.67 17.34
#